data_AF-A0A2J6S1D8-F1
#
_entry.id   AF-A0A2J6S1D8-F1
#
_cell.length_a   1.000
_cell.length_b   1.000
_cell.length_c   1.000
_cell.angle_alpha   90.00
_cell.angle_beta   90.00
_cell.angle_gamma   90.00
#
_symmetry.space_group_name_H-M   'P 1'
#
loop_
_entity.id
_entity.type
_entity.pdbx_description
1 polymer ?
#
loop_
_entity_poly.entity_id
_entity_poly.type
_entity_poly.pdbx_seq_one_letter_code
_entity_poly.pdbx_strand_id
1 'polypeptide(L)'
;VGNWEEVGCFTEATLSRALTLGSKINYSTMDLEICSAYCYNLGALYFGVEYGGECYCGNELEPGSVPATDGGCDMPCDGNLDETCGG
;
A
#
# COMPACT_ATOMS: atom_id res chain seq x y z
N VAL A 1 -10.48 6.09 -0.96
CA VAL A 1 -10.86 5.20 -2.10
C VAL A 1 -12.06 4.37 -1.68
N GLY A 2 -13.26 4.62 -2.24
CA GLY A 2 -14.49 4.00 -1.71
C GLY A 2 -14.69 4.29 -0.21
N ASN A 3 -14.82 3.24 0.61
CA ASN A 3 -14.97 3.33 2.08
C ASN A 3 -13.62 3.34 2.84
N TRP A 4 -12.49 3.43 2.15
CA TRP A 4 -11.16 3.47 2.76
C TRP A 4 -10.72 4.91 3.05
N GLU A 5 -10.21 5.13 4.24
CA GLU A 5 -9.60 6.37 4.71
C GLU A 5 -8.07 6.28 4.63
N GLU A 6 -7.42 7.37 4.24
CA GLU A 6 -5.97 7.47 4.24
C GLU A 6 -5.45 7.63 5.67
N VAL A 7 -4.57 6.72 6.10
CA VAL A 7 -4.00 6.73 7.46
C VAL A 7 -2.58 7.30 7.51
N GLY A 8 -1.94 7.48 6.35
CA GLY A 8 -0.60 8.06 6.20
C GLY A 8 0.40 7.13 5.51
N CYS A 9 1.65 7.58 5.47
CA CYS A 9 2.79 6.88 4.87
C CYS A 9 3.62 6.19 5.96
N PHE A 10 3.94 4.91 5.76
CA PHE A 10 4.65 4.07 6.72
C PHE A 10 5.80 3.34 6.03
N THR A 11 6.90 3.12 6.75
CA THR A 11 8.02 2.33 6.26
C THR A 11 7.68 0.86 6.23
N GLU A 12 8.43 0.11 5.43
CA GLU A 12 8.55 -1.33 5.61
C GLU A 12 9.03 -1.67 7.03
N ALA A 13 8.72 -2.88 7.48
CA ALA A 13 9.16 -3.35 8.79
C ALA A 13 10.65 -3.73 8.76
N THR A 14 11.29 -3.78 9.92
CA THR A 14 12.76 -3.90 10.01
C THR A 14 13.34 -5.15 9.33
N LEU A 15 12.57 -6.24 9.28
CA LEU A 15 12.98 -7.52 8.71
C LEU A 15 11.87 -8.19 7.87
N SER A 16 10.81 -7.44 7.52
CA SER A 16 9.63 -7.96 6.84
C SER A 16 8.87 -6.85 6.11
N ARG A 17 7.79 -7.23 5.41
CA ARG A 17 6.80 -6.28 4.89
C ARG A 17 6.07 -5.57 6.02
N ALA A 18 5.63 -4.34 5.79
CA ALA A 18 4.75 -3.62 6.73
C ALA A 18 3.39 -4.34 6.88
N LEU A 19 2.90 -4.94 5.80
CA LEU A 19 1.64 -5.69 5.75
C LEU A 19 1.90 -7.08 5.13
N THR A 20 1.48 -8.15 5.82
CA THR A 20 1.93 -9.52 5.52
C THR A 20 0.82 -10.50 5.11
N LEU A 21 -0.45 -10.08 5.09
CA LEU A 21 -1.59 -10.96 4.82
C LEU A 21 -1.68 -11.40 3.34
N GLY A 22 -1.31 -10.51 2.42
CA GLY A 22 -1.36 -10.79 0.99
C GLY A 22 -0.71 -9.70 0.16
N SER A 23 -0.33 -10.03 -1.07
CA SER A 23 0.27 -9.08 -1.99
C SER A 23 -0.14 -9.31 -3.44
N LYS A 24 -0.15 -8.22 -4.20
CA LYS A 24 -0.40 -8.21 -5.64
C LYS A 24 0.53 -7.21 -6.29
N ILE A 25 1.25 -7.64 -7.32
CA ILE A 25 2.20 -6.78 -8.05
C ILE A 25 1.73 -6.64 -9.49
N ASN A 26 1.64 -5.40 -9.98
CA ASN A 26 1.28 -5.08 -11.36
C ASN A 26 1.79 -3.69 -11.77
N TYR A 27 2.98 -3.65 -12.37
CA TYR A 27 3.62 -2.44 -12.89
C TYR A 27 3.06 -1.93 -14.22
N SER A 28 1.76 -2.06 -14.42
CA SER A 28 1.10 -1.65 -15.67
C SER A 28 -0.26 -1.05 -15.43
N THR A 29 -0.97 -1.52 -14.41
CA THR A 29 -2.31 -1.02 -14.11
C THR A 29 -2.55 -0.79 -12.64
N MET A 30 -1.58 -0.93 -11.73
CA MET A 30 -1.85 -0.76 -10.30
C MET A 30 -2.35 0.66 -10.01
N ASP A 31 -3.38 0.76 -9.19
CA ASP A 31 -3.97 1.98 -8.65
C ASP A 31 -4.55 1.66 -7.26
N LEU A 32 -5.06 2.67 -6.56
CA LEU A 32 -5.60 2.50 -5.22
C LEU A 32 -6.89 1.65 -5.23
N GLU A 33 -7.72 1.74 -6.27
CA GLU A 33 -8.95 0.96 -6.44
C GLU A 33 -8.65 -0.54 -6.57
N ILE A 34 -7.65 -0.93 -7.36
CA ILE A 34 -7.25 -2.32 -7.54
C ILE A 34 -6.68 -2.88 -6.25
N CYS A 35 -5.82 -2.13 -5.57
CA CYS A 35 -5.21 -2.60 -4.34
C CYS A 35 -6.26 -2.76 -3.23
N SER A 36 -7.09 -1.73 -3.05
CA SER A 36 -8.16 -1.74 -2.04
C SER A 36 -9.19 -2.85 -2.29
N ALA A 37 -9.58 -3.10 -3.54
CA ALA A 37 -10.48 -4.20 -3.89
C ALA A 37 -9.86 -5.57 -3.65
N TYR A 38 -8.56 -5.73 -3.96
CA TYR A 38 -7.83 -6.97 -3.68
C TYR A 38 -7.78 -7.25 -2.17
N CYS A 39 -7.40 -6.26 -1.36
CA CYS A 39 -7.29 -6.41 0.09
C CYS A 39 -8.65 -6.58 0.78
N TYR A 40 -9.69 -5.89 0.29
CA TYR A 40 -11.07 -6.10 0.76
C TYR A 40 -11.51 -7.56 0.57
N ASN A 41 -11.22 -8.17 -0.59
CA ASN A 41 -11.58 -9.57 -0.85
C ASN A 41 -10.82 -10.57 0.03
N LEU A 42 -9.66 -10.19 0.56
CA LEU A 42 -8.92 -10.98 1.55
C LEU A 42 -9.41 -10.77 2.99
N GLY A 43 -10.34 -9.84 3.21
CA GLY A 43 -10.80 -9.46 4.55
C GLY A 43 -9.76 -8.66 5.34
N ALA A 44 -8.85 -7.98 4.66
CA ALA A 44 -7.84 -7.14 5.28
C ALA A 44 -8.45 -5.85 5.86
N LEU A 45 -7.89 -5.34 6.96
CA LEU A 45 -8.26 -4.03 7.54
C LEU A 45 -7.43 -2.87 6.99
N TYR A 46 -6.30 -3.17 6.37
CA TYR A 46 -5.40 -2.21 5.76
C TYR A 46 -4.95 -2.71 4.38
N PHE A 47 -4.69 -1.76 3.50
CA PHE A 47 -3.88 -1.95 2.32
C PHE A 47 -2.80 -0.88 2.27
N GLY A 48 -1.68 -1.22 1.64
CA GLY A 48 -0.58 -0.31 1.35
C GLY A 48 -0.14 -0.51 -0.09
N VAL A 49 0.28 0.58 -0.71
CA VAL A 49 0.82 0.60 -2.06
C VAL A 49 2.24 1.13 -2.00
N GLU A 50 3.15 0.50 -2.73
CA GLU A 50 4.54 0.95 -2.83
C GLU A 50 5.09 0.76 -4.24
N TYR A 51 6.14 1.53 -4.54
CA TYR A 51 6.90 1.45 -5.78
C TYR A 51 6.04 1.50 -7.06
N GLY A 52 4.92 2.23 -7.04
CA GLY A 52 4.03 2.48 -8.19
C GLY A 52 3.16 1.29 -8.61
N GLY A 53 3.66 0.07 -8.43
CA GLY A 53 3.06 -1.17 -8.94
C GLY A 53 2.80 -2.25 -7.89
N GLU A 54 3.20 -2.06 -6.63
CA GLU A 54 3.08 -3.06 -5.58
C GLU A 54 1.94 -2.75 -4.62
N CYS A 55 1.22 -3.79 -4.22
CA CYS A 55 0.10 -3.72 -3.30
C CYS A 55 0.27 -4.79 -2.22
N TYR A 56 0.03 -4.39 -0.97
CA TYR A 56 0.15 -5.23 0.23
C TYR A 56 -1.09 -5.07 1.10
N CYS A 57 -1.51 -6.16 1.74
CA CYS A 57 -2.69 -6.21 2.60
C CYS A 57 -2.31 -6.69 3.99
N GLY A 58 -2.97 -6.20 5.02
CA GLY A 58 -2.73 -6.64 6.40
C GLY A 58 -3.82 -6.19 7.36
N ASN A 59 -3.77 -6.68 8.59
CA ASN A 59 -4.69 -6.30 9.67
C ASN A 59 -4.03 -5.45 10.76
N GLU A 60 -2.72 -5.31 10.67
CA GLU A 60 -1.86 -4.52 11.54
C GLU A 60 -0.57 -4.22 10.79
N LEU A 61 0.17 -3.21 11.25
CA LEU A 61 1.53 -2.96 10.79
C LEU A 61 2.50 -3.86 11.57
N GLU A 62 3.38 -4.56 10.84
CA GLU A 62 4.39 -5.41 11.47
C GLU A 62 5.37 -4.60 12.34
N PRO A 63 5.94 -5.21 13.40
CA PRO A 63 6.91 -4.55 14.27
C PRO A 63 8.08 -3.93 13.51
N GLY A 64 8.29 -2.64 13.73
CA GLY A 64 9.36 -1.87 13.08
C GLY A 64 8.91 -1.08 11.85
N SER A 65 7.67 -1.25 11.39
CA SER A 65 7.03 -0.28 10.50
C SER A 65 6.64 0.96 11.30
N VAL A 66 7.09 2.13 10.83
CA VAL A 66 6.89 3.42 11.51
C VAL A 66 6.47 4.48 10.50
N PRO A 67 5.87 5.61 10.92
CA PRO A 67 5.56 6.70 10.00
C PRO A 67 6.82 7.14 9.23
N ALA A 68 6.73 7.21 7.90
CA ALA A 68 7.84 7.72 7.10
C ALA A 68 7.92 9.24 7.24
N THR A 69 9.14 9.77 7.29
CA THR A 69 9.39 11.20 7.53
C THR A 69 10.21 11.86 6.43
N ASP A 70 10.62 11.10 5.42
CA ASP A 70 11.48 11.53 4.33
C ASP A 70 10.71 12.06 3.10
N GLY A 71 9.38 11.97 3.12
CA GLY A 71 8.54 12.33 1.98
C GLY A 71 8.60 11.30 0.85
N GLY A 72 8.95 10.05 1.14
CA GLY A 72 9.07 9.00 0.13
C GLY A 72 7.76 8.62 -0.56
N CYS A 73 6.60 8.83 0.06
CA CYS A 73 5.32 8.35 -0.47
C CYS A 73 4.66 9.27 -1.52
N ASP A 74 5.41 9.77 -2.51
CA ASP A 74 4.88 10.64 -3.58
C ASP A 74 4.99 10.01 -4.99
N MET A 75 5.36 8.73 -5.08
CA MET A 75 5.46 8.00 -6.34
C MET A 75 4.06 7.81 -6.94
N PRO A 76 3.84 8.20 -8.21
CA PRO A 76 2.57 7.95 -8.88
C PRO A 76 2.28 6.46 -9.06
N CYS A 77 1.00 6.09 -9.07
CA CYS A 77 0.59 4.73 -9.44
C CYS A 77 0.80 4.47 -10.95
N ASP A 78 1.25 3.27 -11.31
CA ASP A 78 1.51 2.92 -12.71
C ASP A 78 0.24 2.86 -13.58
N GLY A 79 -0.90 2.54 -12.97
CA GLY A 79 -2.21 2.51 -13.62
C GLY A 79 -2.94 3.84 -13.61
N ASN A 80 -2.60 4.74 -12.69
CA ASN A 80 -3.23 6.06 -12.57
C ASN A 80 -2.24 7.10 -12.02
N LEU A 81 -1.73 7.99 -12.88
CA LEU A 81 -0.74 8.99 -12.51
C LEU A 81 -1.28 10.13 -11.64
N ASP A 82 -2.61 10.23 -11.48
CA ASP A 82 -3.24 11.20 -10.58
C ASP A 82 -3.35 10.67 -9.13
N GLU A 83 -2.92 9.43 -8.89
CA GLU A 83 -2.89 8.78 -7.58
C GLU A 83 -1.47 8.48 -7.13
N THR A 84 -1.32 8.32 -5.83
CA THR A 84 -0.03 8.10 -5.17
C THR A 84 0.07 6.68 -4.64
N CYS A 85 1.11 5.96 -5.07
CA CYS A 85 1.40 4.57 -4.76
C CYS A 85 2.75 4.39 -4.05
N GLY A 86 2.96 5.14 -2.98
CA GLY A 86 4.11 4.99 -2.09
C GLY A 86 5.40 5.57 -2.67
N GLY A 87 6.53 4.87 -2.51
CA GLY A 87 7.88 5.33 -2.82
C GLY A 87 8.88 4.20 -2.98
#